data_AF-A0AAN5RG68-F1
#
_entry.id   AF-A0AAN5RG68-F1
#
_cell.length_a   1.000
_cell.length_b   1.000
_cell.length_c   1.000
_cell.angle_alpha   90.00
_cell.angle_beta   90.00
_cell.angle_gamma   90.00
#
_symmetry.space_group_name_H-M   'P 1'
#
loop_
_entity.id
_entity.type
_entity.pdbx_description
1 polymer ?
#
loop_
_entity_poly.entity_id
_entity_poly.type
_entity_poly.pdbx_seq_one_letter_code
_entity_poly.pdbx_strand_id
1 'polypeptide(L)'
;MAKTKWPKLPRFFVPLFHCANVYLCRSKDEWDAACVHLGVDAGGNDALAGCCQQYQNTETNESIYLIGVFNGGAATLVHECAHAAFYCCRDVGVTIDTSAANETYCYLLDRMFSAFLPHLKQD
;
A
#
# COMPACT_ATOMS: atom_id res chain seq x y z
N MET A 1 -17.23 -21.66 -0.83
CA MET A 1 -16.17 -21.46 0.18
C MET A 1 -16.50 -20.18 0.93
N ALA A 2 -16.50 -20.17 2.26
CA ALA A 2 -16.78 -18.97 3.01
C ALA A 2 -15.72 -17.92 2.66
N LYS A 3 -16.13 -16.73 2.18
CA LYS A 3 -15.19 -15.61 1.99
C LYS A 3 -14.52 -15.37 3.34
N THR A 4 -13.20 -15.57 3.42
CA THR A 4 -12.39 -15.25 4.59
C THR A 4 -12.64 -13.79 4.96
N LYS A 5 -12.60 -13.42 6.24
CA LYS A 5 -12.86 -12.03 6.64
C LYS A 5 -11.65 -11.16 6.32
N TRP A 6 -11.86 -9.98 5.72
CA TRP A 6 -10.78 -9.02 5.51
C TRP A 6 -10.11 -8.66 6.84
N PRO A 7 -8.77 -8.71 6.95
CA PRO A 7 -8.08 -8.33 8.18
C PRO A 7 -8.32 -6.85 8.52
N LYS A 8 -8.28 -6.51 9.80
CA LYS A 8 -8.47 -5.13 10.26
C LYS A 8 -7.17 -4.33 10.07
N LEU A 9 -6.93 -3.91 8.84
CA LEU A 9 -5.75 -3.14 8.44
C LEU A 9 -6.01 -1.63 8.50
N PRO A 10 -5.02 -0.82 8.90
CA PRO A 10 -5.06 0.62 8.65
C PRO A 10 -5.27 0.90 7.15
N ARG A 11 -6.17 1.82 6.85
CA ARG A 11 -6.54 2.18 5.48
C ARG A 11 -6.32 3.67 5.25
N PHE A 12 -5.70 4.01 4.13
CA PHE A 12 -5.65 5.35 3.58
C PHE A 12 -6.38 5.38 2.24
N PHE A 13 -7.48 6.13 2.17
CA PHE A 13 -8.17 6.35 0.90
C PHE A 13 -7.55 7.58 0.22
N VAL A 14 -7.13 7.44 -1.04
CA VAL A 14 -6.49 8.55 -1.77
C VAL A 14 -7.54 9.61 -2.12
N PRO A 15 -7.53 10.78 -1.46
CA PRO A 15 -8.65 11.71 -1.54
C PRO A 15 -8.67 12.49 -2.86
N LEU A 16 -7.51 12.81 -3.42
CA LEU A 16 -7.39 13.70 -4.59
C LEU A 16 -8.07 13.11 -5.84
N PHE A 17 -7.95 11.79 -6.03
CA PHE A 17 -8.40 11.09 -7.23
C PHE A 17 -9.59 10.16 -6.99
N HIS A 18 -9.91 9.91 -5.71
CA HIS A 18 -11.02 9.03 -5.32
C HIS A 18 -10.92 7.62 -5.93
N CYS A 19 -9.70 7.15 -6.24
CA CYS A 19 -9.48 6.02 -7.14
C CYS A 19 -8.92 4.75 -6.46
N ALA A 20 -8.30 4.89 -5.28
CA ALA A 20 -7.56 3.80 -4.67
C ALA A 20 -7.62 3.79 -3.14
N ASN A 21 -7.60 2.57 -2.59
CA ASN A 21 -7.38 2.33 -1.17
C ASN A 21 -6.00 1.72 -0.95
N VAL A 22 -5.23 2.34 -0.06
CA VAL A 22 -3.95 1.83 0.42
C VAL A 22 -4.16 1.17 1.77
N TYR A 23 -3.67 -0.06 1.95
CA TYR A 23 -3.77 -0.81 3.19
C TYR A 23 -2.38 -1.16 3.71
N LEU A 24 -2.16 -0.98 5.02
CA LEU A 24 -0.92 -1.32 5.69
C LEU A 24 -1.01 -2.66 6.42
N CYS A 25 -0.14 -3.59 6.06
CA CYS A 25 0.19 -4.79 6.84
C CYS A 25 1.44 -4.53 7.67
N ARG A 26 1.36 -4.74 8.98
CA ARG A 26 2.44 -4.52 9.96
C ARG A 26 3.18 -5.81 10.31
N SER A 27 2.66 -6.94 9.85
CA SER A 27 3.26 -8.26 10.01
C SER A 27 3.00 -9.10 8.76
N LYS A 28 3.76 -10.19 8.63
CA LYS A 28 3.52 -11.18 7.57
C LYS A 28 2.17 -11.88 7.74
N ASP A 29 1.75 -12.17 8.97
CA ASP A 29 0.43 -12.74 9.23
C ASP A 29 -0.71 -11.85 8.69
N GLU A 30 -0.58 -10.52 8.84
CA GLU A 30 -1.54 -9.56 8.28
C GLU A 30 -1.51 -9.55 6.74
N TRP A 31 -0.32 -9.68 6.15
CA TRP A 31 -0.12 -9.77 4.71
C TRP A 31 -0.73 -11.05 4.13
N ASP A 32 -0.42 -12.19 4.72
CA ASP A 32 -0.91 -13.50 4.28
C ASP A 32 -2.42 -13.58 4.40
N ALA A 33 -2.99 -13.07 5.51
CA ALA A 33 -4.44 -13.00 5.67
C ALA A 33 -5.12 -12.12 4.60
N ALA A 34 -4.49 -11.01 4.21
CA ALA A 34 -4.98 -10.16 3.13
C ALA A 34 -4.90 -10.87 1.77
N CYS A 35 -3.78 -11.53 1.47
CA CYS A 35 -3.60 -12.26 0.21
C CYS A 35 -4.58 -13.43 0.09
N VAL A 36 -4.79 -14.18 1.17
CA VAL A 36 -5.83 -15.24 1.24
C VAL A 36 -7.22 -14.68 1.01
N HIS A 37 -7.55 -13.49 1.53
CA HIS A 37 -8.84 -12.85 1.26
C HIS A 37 -9.00 -12.43 -0.20
N LEU A 38 -7.94 -11.90 -0.81
CA LEU A 38 -7.93 -11.49 -2.22
C LEU A 38 -7.86 -12.68 -3.17
N GLY A 39 -7.55 -13.88 -2.68
CA GLY A 39 -7.36 -15.07 -3.51
C GLY A 39 -6.09 -15.00 -4.37
N VAL A 40 -5.07 -14.30 -3.89
CA VAL A 40 -3.78 -14.09 -4.58
C VAL A 40 -2.65 -14.77 -3.81
N ASP A 41 -1.55 -15.05 -4.52
CA ASP A 41 -0.33 -15.56 -3.89
C ASP A 41 0.33 -14.47 -3.04
N ALA A 42 0.80 -14.82 -1.85
CA ALA A 42 1.43 -13.86 -0.95
C ALA A 42 2.76 -13.33 -1.50
N GLY A 43 3.37 -14.02 -2.46
CA GLY A 43 4.74 -13.78 -2.90
C GLY A 43 5.73 -14.19 -1.83
N GLY A 44 6.87 -14.75 -2.23
CA GLY A 44 7.93 -15.24 -1.32
C GLY A 44 8.62 -14.12 -0.53
N ASN A 45 7.90 -13.44 0.35
CA ASN A 45 8.32 -12.25 1.09
C ASN A 45 9.08 -12.60 2.37
N ASP A 46 9.49 -13.86 2.55
CA ASP A 46 10.04 -14.34 3.81
C ASP A 46 11.35 -13.67 4.22
N ALA A 47 12.15 -13.21 3.25
CA ALA A 47 13.39 -12.50 3.51
C ALA A 47 13.26 -10.96 3.41
N LEU A 48 12.06 -10.44 3.11
CA LEU A 48 11.87 -9.00 2.85
C LEU A 48 11.52 -8.24 4.12
N ALA A 49 12.00 -6.99 4.22
CA ALA A 49 11.66 -6.07 5.30
C ALA A 49 10.32 -5.36 5.07
N GLY A 50 9.93 -5.20 3.80
CA GLY A 50 8.67 -4.64 3.35
C GLY A 50 8.29 -5.15 1.95
N CYS A 51 7.07 -4.86 1.52
CA CYS A 51 6.57 -5.24 0.20
C CYS A 51 5.45 -4.30 -0.24
N CYS A 52 5.32 -4.02 -1.53
CA CYS A 52 4.21 -3.27 -2.08
C CYS A 52 3.65 -3.99 -3.30
N GLN A 53 2.36 -4.30 -3.27
CA GLN A 53 1.65 -4.90 -4.39
C GLN A 53 0.38 -4.15 -4.71
N GLN A 54 0.03 -4.17 -5.99
CA GLN A 54 -1.22 -3.63 -6.48
C GLN A 54 -2.12 -4.77 -6.94
N TYR A 55 -3.38 -4.66 -6.53
CA TYR A 55 -4.47 -5.50 -6.98
C TYR A 55 -5.59 -4.63 -7.52
N GLN A 56 -6.44 -5.23 -8.32
CA GLN A 56 -7.66 -4.60 -8.80
C GLN A 56 -8.83 -5.52 -8.49
N ASN A 57 -9.88 -4.97 -7.88
CA ASN A 57 -11.12 -5.70 -7.74
C ASN A 57 -11.80 -5.78 -9.11
N THR A 58 -11.99 -6.99 -9.63
CA THR A 58 -12.58 -7.22 -10.95
C THR A 58 -14.08 -6.91 -11.02
N GLU A 59 -14.78 -6.87 -9.88
CA GLU A 59 -16.22 -6.56 -9.79
C GLU A 59 -16.47 -5.05 -9.69
N THR A 60 -15.67 -4.33 -8.88
CA THR A 60 -15.87 -2.89 -8.61
C THR A 60 -14.91 -1.98 -9.39
N ASN A 61 -13.92 -2.57 -10.07
CA ASN A 61 -12.81 -1.88 -10.74
C ASN A 61 -11.95 -1.02 -9.79
N GLU A 62 -12.06 -1.25 -8.48
CA GLU A 62 -11.35 -0.51 -7.45
C GLU A 62 -9.88 -0.94 -7.38
N SER A 63 -8.95 0.02 -7.40
CA SER A 63 -7.53 -0.22 -7.18
C SER A 63 -7.24 -0.38 -5.68
N ILE A 64 -6.58 -1.48 -5.33
CA ILE A 64 -6.13 -1.79 -3.97
C ILE A 64 -4.60 -1.81 -3.97
N TYR A 65 -3.98 -0.96 -3.17
CA TYR A 65 -2.53 -0.99 -2.95
C TYR A 65 -2.27 -1.58 -1.56
N LEU A 66 -1.62 -2.73 -1.50
CA LEU A 66 -1.25 -3.38 -0.25
C LEU A 66 0.23 -3.10 0.01
N ILE A 67 0.54 -2.47 1.15
CA ILE A 67 1.91 -2.26 1.61
C ILE A 67 2.16 -3.08 2.88
N GLY A 68 3.33 -3.70 2.97
CA GLY A 68 3.80 -4.49 4.08
C GLY A 68 5.03 -3.85 4.69
N VAL A 69 5.06 -3.67 6.02
CA VAL A 69 6.22 -3.19 6.77
C VAL A 69 6.46 -4.18 7.90
N PHE A 70 7.35 -5.14 7.68
CA PHE A 70 7.51 -6.31 8.54
C PHE A 70 8.57 -6.13 9.63
N ASN A 71 9.46 -5.14 9.46
CA ASN A 71 10.46 -4.77 10.46
C ASN A 71 10.02 -3.60 11.37
N GLY A 72 8.81 -3.06 11.17
CA GLY A 72 8.31 -1.91 11.92
C GLY A 72 9.03 -0.58 11.66
N GLY A 73 9.96 -0.52 10.71
CA GLY A 73 10.83 0.64 10.49
C GLY A 73 10.18 1.73 9.63
N ALA A 74 10.23 2.98 10.09
CA ALA A 74 9.76 4.14 9.33
C ALA A 74 10.43 4.29 7.96
N ALA A 75 11.72 3.93 7.85
CA ALA A 75 12.44 3.91 6.57
C ALA A 75 11.84 2.91 5.55
N THR A 76 11.35 1.77 6.04
CA THR A 76 10.67 0.79 5.19
C THR A 76 9.28 1.29 4.81
N LEU A 77 8.56 1.91 5.74
CA LEU A 77 7.26 2.51 5.45
C LEU A 77 7.33 3.58 4.36
N VAL A 78 8.26 4.54 4.45
CA VAL A 78 8.37 5.58 3.42
C VAL A 78 8.74 4.98 2.07
N HIS A 79 9.55 3.91 2.04
CA HIS A 79 9.88 3.18 0.82
C HIS A 79 8.64 2.53 0.19
N GLU A 80 7.83 1.78 0.95
CA GLU A 80 6.63 1.14 0.40
C GLU A 80 5.54 2.16 0.03
N CYS A 81 5.42 3.27 0.77
CA CYS A 81 4.55 4.38 0.39
C CYS A 81 4.97 5.00 -0.94
N ALA A 82 6.27 5.05 -1.27
CA ALA A 82 6.74 5.54 -2.56
C ALA A 82 6.27 4.63 -3.70
N HIS A 83 6.36 3.30 -3.52
CA HIS A 83 5.81 2.34 -4.49
C HIS A 83 4.30 2.50 -4.69
N ALA A 84 3.53 2.64 -3.60
CA ALA A 84 2.10 2.91 -3.69
C ALA A 84 1.77 4.25 -4.40
N ALA A 85 2.58 5.29 -4.17
CA ALA A 85 2.44 6.58 -4.84
C ALA A 85 2.75 6.48 -6.35
N PHE A 86 3.75 5.68 -6.75
CA PHE A 86 4.03 5.38 -8.16
C PHE A 86 2.85 4.71 -8.85
N TYR A 87 2.24 3.69 -8.22
CA TYR A 87 1.04 3.05 -8.75
C TYR A 87 -0.12 4.02 -8.88
N CYS A 88 -0.36 4.83 -7.85
CA CYS A 88 -1.40 5.85 -7.86
C CYS A 88 -1.23 6.83 -9.03
N CYS A 89 -0.03 7.40 -9.21
CA CYS A 89 0.23 8.34 -10.29
C CYS A 89 0.03 7.70 -11.66
N ARG A 90 0.54 6.48 -11.86
CA ARG A 90 0.37 5.74 -13.11
C ARG A 90 -1.10 5.49 -13.43
N ASP A 91 -1.88 5.04 -12.45
CA ASP A 91 -3.29 4.68 -12.63
C ASP A 91 -4.19 5.87 -12.98
N VAL A 92 -3.80 7.08 -12.58
CA VAL A 92 -4.53 8.33 -12.88
C VAL A 92 -3.89 9.16 -14.00
N GLY A 93 -2.84 8.63 -14.66
CA GLY A 93 -2.17 9.28 -15.80
C GLY A 93 -1.24 10.44 -15.42
N VAL A 94 -0.81 10.55 -14.17
CA VAL A 94 0.21 11.51 -13.73
C VAL A 94 1.59 10.95 -14.05
N THR A 95 2.31 11.67 -14.92
CA THR A 95 3.69 11.31 -15.31
C THR A 95 4.68 11.78 -14.25
N ILE A 96 5.63 10.91 -13.89
CA ILE A 96 6.75 11.24 -13.02
C ILE A 96 7.99 11.38 -13.90
N ASP A 97 8.50 12.60 -13.98
CA ASP A 97 9.64 12.99 -14.81
C ASP A 97 10.78 13.43 -13.88
N THR A 98 11.95 12.82 -14.03
CA THR A 98 13.11 13.11 -13.16
C THR A 98 13.65 14.53 -13.32
N SER A 99 13.24 15.26 -14.36
CA SER A 99 13.56 16.68 -14.56
C SER A 99 12.53 17.65 -13.96
N ALA A 100 11.39 17.14 -13.48
CA ALA A 100 10.30 17.92 -12.93
C ALA A 100 10.20 17.80 -11.40
N ALA A 101 9.39 18.67 -10.78
CA ALA A 101 9.18 18.68 -9.33
C ALA A 101 8.40 17.47 -8.80
N ASN A 102 7.53 16.86 -9.62
CA ASN A 102 6.70 15.71 -9.26
C ASN A 102 5.83 15.91 -8.00
N GLU A 103 5.28 17.11 -7.81
CA GLU A 103 4.53 17.51 -6.60
C GLU A 103 3.40 16.54 -6.22
N THR A 104 2.65 16.02 -7.21
CA THR A 104 1.59 15.03 -6.93
C THR A 104 2.16 13.79 -6.24
N TYR A 105 3.28 13.27 -6.71
CA TYR A 105 3.97 12.14 -6.08
C TYR A 105 4.47 12.52 -4.68
N CYS A 106 5.12 13.67 -4.54
CA CYS A 106 5.66 14.15 -3.25
C CYS A 106 4.56 14.26 -2.19
N TYR A 107 3.42 14.87 -2.53
CA TYR A 107 2.29 14.99 -1.61
C TYR A 107 1.60 13.65 -1.33
N LEU A 108 1.48 12.76 -2.31
CA LEU A 108 0.93 11.42 -2.05
C LEU A 108 1.81 10.64 -1.07
N LEU A 109 3.12 10.65 -1.28
CA LEU A 109 4.09 10.01 -0.40
C LEU A 109 4.00 10.56 1.03
N ASP A 110 4.05 11.88 1.19
CA ASP A 110 3.93 12.55 2.48
C ASP A 110 2.62 12.16 3.20
N ARG A 111 1.49 12.22 2.49
CA ARG A 111 0.18 11.95 3.11
C ARG A 111 -0.03 10.49 3.48
N MET A 112 0.43 9.55 2.65
CA MET A 112 0.39 8.12 2.98
C MET A 112 1.30 7.80 4.17
N PHE A 113 2.55 8.28 4.13
CA PHE A 113 3.50 8.08 5.23
C PHE A 113 2.98 8.67 6.54
N SER A 114 2.54 9.93 6.54
CA SER A 114 2.01 10.60 7.72
C SER A 114 0.76 9.91 8.30
N ALA A 115 -0.10 9.35 7.43
CA ALA A 115 -1.26 8.59 7.88
C ALA A 115 -0.88 7.23 8.51
N PHE A 116 0.18 6.58 8.02
CA PHE A 116 0.56 5.24 8.44
C PHE A 116 1.58 5.18 9.56
N LEU A 117 2.44 6.18 9.71
CA LEU A 117 3.50 6.21 10.72
C LEU A 117 2.97 5.97 12.15
N PRO A 118 1.82 6.54 12.58
CA PRO A 118 1.27 6.27 13.92
C PRO A 118 0.83 4.83 14.16
N HIS A 119 0.72 4.01 13.10
CA HIS A 119 0.31 2.61 13.20
C HIS A 119 1.47 1.63 13.33
N LEU A 120 2.71 2.10 13.14
CA LEU A 120 3.90 1.33 13.49
C LEU A 120 4.16 1.43 14.99
N LYS A 121 4.62 0.33 15.60
CA LYS A 121 5.10 0.39 16.98
C LYS A 121 6.33 1.28 17.00
N GLN A 122 6.24 2.40 17.72
CA GLN A 122 7.41 3.18 18.08
C GLN A 122 8.00 2.51 19.32
N ASP A 123 9.23 2.02 19.21
CA ASP A 123 10.03 1.61 20.38
C ASP A 123 10.37 2.84 21.25
#